data_AF-A0A8E4R3T6-F1
#
_entry.id   AF-A0A8E4R3T6-F1
#
_cell.length_a   1.000
_cell.length_b   1.000
_cell.length_c   1.000
_cell.angle_alpha   90.00
_cell.angle_beta   90.00
_cell.angle_gamma   90.00
#
_symmetry.space_group_name_H-M   'P 1'
#
loop_
_entity.id
_entity.type
_entity.pdbx_description
1 polymer ?
#
loop_
_entity_poly.entity_id
_entity_poly.type
_entity_poly.pdbx_seq_one_letter_code
_entity_poly.pdbx_strand_id
1 'polypeptide(L)'
;MSTDWDTVGRANYVSFTSFRKDGTPVSSPVWIAPADGKLYFFSEVGAYKVKRIRRNPSVTLQPCDVRGKLTPGSPVVDGTARILDFADSPKVRKILNRKYRLLGPLSEFGVWITRRQQNSFAIEISPRP
;
A
#
# COMPACT_ATOMS: atom_id res chain seq x y z
N MET A 1 -22.20 -8.51 -7.86
CA MET A 1 -20.97 -8.42 -8.70
C MET A 1 -19.90 -7.76 -7.85
N SER A 2 -18.71 -8.36 -7.72
CA SER A 2 -17.57 -7.69 -7.08
C SER A 2 -17.05 -6.64 -8.03
N THR A 3 -16.86 -5.40 -7.58
CA THR A 3 -16.10 -4.42 -8.36
C THR A 3 -14.64 -4.86 -8.47
N ASP A 4 -13.94 -4.37 -9.50
CA ASP A 4 -12.51 -4.63 -9.67
C ASP A 4 -11.71 -4.19 -8.44
N TRP A 5 -12.12 -3.11 -7.78
CA TRP A 5 -11.53 -2.64 -6.54
C TRP A 5 -11.56 -3.69 -5.42
N ASP A 6 -12.69 -4.38 -5.26
CA ASP A 6 -12.86 -5.46 -4.28
C ASP A 6 -12.02 -6.70 -4.63
N THR A 7 -11.80 -6.96 -5.92
CA THR A 7 -10.89 -8.01 -6.38
C THR A 7 -9.45 -7.67 -6.03
N VAL A 8 -9.02 -6.43 -6.28
CA VAL A 8 -7.69 -5.95 -5.90
C VAL A 8 -7.51 -5.96 -4.39
N GLY A 9 -8.53 -5.54 -3.63
CA GLY A 9 -8.49 -5.49 -2.16
C GLY A 9 -8.37 -6.86 -1.47
N ARG A 10 -8.66 -7.95 -2.18
CA ARG A 10 -8.48 -9.33 -1.69
C ARG A 10 -7.06 -9.87 -1.91
N ALA A 11 -6.24 -9.21 -2.73
CA ALA A 11 -4.86 -9.62 -2.94
C ALA A 11 -3.99 -9.27 -1.72
N ASN A 12 -2.99 -10.11 -1.43
CA ASN A 12 -1.97 -9.77 -0.45
C ASN A 12 -1.04 -8.69 -1.01
N TYR A 13 -0.54 -8.87 -2.22
CA TYR A 13 0.38 -7.96 -2.87
C TYR A 13 -0.25 -7.34 -4.12
N VAL A 14 0.07 -6.07 -4.34
CA VAL A 14 -0.27 -5.36 -5.56
C VAL A 14 0.97 -4.67 -6.11
N SER A 15 1.05 -4.60 -7.43
CA SER A 15 1.94 -3.71 -8.16
C SER A 15 1.38 -2.30 -8.03
N PHE A 16 1.98 -1.52 -7.13
CA PHE A 16 1.63 -0.13 -6.92
C PHE A 16 2.39 0.74 -7.91
N THR A 17 1.66 1.39 -8.82
CA THR A 17 2.24 2.26 -9.85
C THR A 17 2.02 3.72 -9.47
N SER A 18 3.12 4.47 -9.43
CA SER A 18 3.16 5.92 -9.23
C SER A 18 3.90 6.57 -10.38
N PHE A 19 3.64 7.85 -10.64
CA PHE A 19 4.17 8.52 -11.84
C PHE A 19 5.30 9.49 -11.50
N ARG A 20 6.36 9.48 -12.31
CA ARG A 20 7.45 10.48 -12.26
C ARG A 20 6.94 11.85 -12.71
N LYS A 21 7.79 12.88 -12.60
CA LYS A 21 7.51 14.26 -13.04
C LYS A 21 7.06 14.34 -14.50
N ASP A 22 7.68 13.53 -15.34
CA ASP A 22 7.46 13.41 -16.78
C ASP A 22 6.28 12.48 -17.14
N GLY A 23 5.56 11.94 -16.15
CA GLY A 23 4.48 10.98 -16.38
C GLY A 23 4.93 9.52 -16.49
N THR A 24 6.23 9.23 -16.48
CA THR A 24 6.70 7.84 -16.61
C THR A 24 6.22 6.99 -15.42
N PRO A 25 5.54 5.85 -15.67
CA PRO A 25 5.07 4.96 -14.61
C PRO A 25 6.24 4.27 -13.90
N VAL A 26 6.13 4.11 -12.59
CA VAL A 26 7.04 3.34 -11.75
C VAL A 26 6.24 2.45 -10.83
N SER A 27 6.38 1.15 -11.07
CA SER A 27 5.69 0.11 -10.31
C SER A 27 6.60 -0.49 -9.24
N SER A 28 6.04 -0.79 -8.08
CA SER A 28 6.71 -1.54 -7.03
C SER A 28 5.73 -2.47 -6.33
N PRO A 29 6.09 -3.73 -6.04
CA PRO A 29 5.24 -4.60 -5.24
C PRO A 29 5.09 -4.04 -3.84
N VAL A 30 3.84 -3.96 -3.36
CA VAL A 30 3.52 -3.56 -1.99
C VAL A 30 2.50 -4.53 -1.40
N TRP A 31 2.71 -4.91 -0.15
CA TRP A 31 1.70 -5.63 0.61
C TRP A 31 0.62 -4.63 1.00
N ILE A 32 -0.64 -4.88 0.64
CA ILE A 32 -1.78 -4.03 1.03
C ILE A 32 -2.49 -4.55 2.28
N ALA A 33 -3.27 -3.68 2.91
CA ALA A 33 -4.19 -4.00 3.98
C ALA A 33 -5.50 -3.25 3.71
N PRO A 34 -6.60 -3.95 3.38
CA PRO A 34 -7.90 -3.32 3.16
C PRO A 34 -8.52 -2.88 4.50
N ALA A 35 -9.07 -1.66 4.53
CA ALA A 35 -9.88 -1.16 5.65
C ALA A 35 -10.85 -0.06 5.17
N ASP A 36 -12.09 -0.09 5.64
CA ASP A 36 -13.11 0.94 5.36
C ASP A 36 -13.27 1.28 3.86
N GLY A 37 -13.26 0.27 2.98
CA GLY A 37 -13.36 0.45 1.52
C GLY A 37 -12.11 1.02 0.83
N LYS A 38 -11.03 1.23 1.58
CA LYS A 38 -9.74 1.76 1.10
C LYS A 38 -8.63 0.74 1.27
N LEU A 39 -7.52 0.97 0.59
CA LEU A 39 -6.33 0.13 0.66
C LEU A 39 -5.19 0.87 1.33
N TYR A 40 -4.43 0.18 2.19
CA TYR A 40 -3.34 0.77 2.94
C TYR A 40 -2.05 -0.02 2.78
N PHE A 41 -0.93 0.67 2.66
CA PHE A 41 0.39 0.05 2.80
C PHE A 41 1.34 1.00 3.50
N PHE A 42 2.48 0.48 3.96
CA PHE A 42 3.47 1.26 4.67
C PHE A 42 4.70 1.45 3.79
N SER A 43 5.27 2.65 3.83
CA SER A 43 6.48 2.98 3.10
C SER A 43 7.40 3.81 3.97
N GLU A 44 8.70 3.57 3.86
CA GLU A 44 9.72 4.42 4.48
C GLU A 44 9.53 5.88 4.05
N VAL A 45 9.73 6.80 5.00
CA VAL A 45 9.56 8.25 4.82
C VAL A 45 10.38 8.78 3.63
N GLY A 46 11.59 8.25 3.43
CA GLY A 46 12.52 8.66 2.37
C GLY A 46 12.26 8.04 0.99
N ALA A 47 11.29 7.13 0.84
CA ALA A 47 11.12 6.39 -0.41
C ALA A 47 10.68 7.30 -1.56
N TYR A 48 11.23 7.09 -2.76
CA TYR A 48 10.89 7.87 -3.96
C TYR A 48 9.38 7.90 -4.28
N LYS A 49 8.65 6.84 -3.92
CA LYS A 49 7.19 6.81 -4.09
C LYS A 49 6.47 7.87 -3.26
N VAL A 50 6.96 8.19 -2.06
CA VAL A 50 6.41 9.25 -1.21
C VAL A 50 6.58 10.61 -1.90
N LYS A 51 7.78 10.89 -2.42
CA LYS A 51 8.05 12.12 -3.20
C LYS A 51 7.14 12.21 -4.43
N ARG A 52 6.91 11.09 -5.13
CA ARG A 52 5.99 11.03 -6.28
C ARG A 52 4.54 11.28 -5.87
N ILE A 53 4.04 10.63 -4.82
CA ILE A 53 2.66 10.79 -4.33
C ILE A 53 2.38 12.23 -3.90
N ARG A 54 3.30 12.87 -3.16
CA ARG A 54 3.16 14.29 -2.77
C ARG A 54 2.96 15.22 -3.97
N ARG A 55 3.55 14.86 -5.10
CA ARG A 55 3.49 15.63 -6.34
C ARG A 55 2.28 15.25 -7.21
N ASN A 56 2.01 13.97 -7.35
CA ASN A 56 0.91 13.41 -8.13
C ASN A 56 0.30 12.25 -7.35
N PRO A 57 -0.89 12.43 -6.75
CA PRO A 57 -1.54 11.39 -5.95
C PRO A 57 -2.20 10.32 -6.82
N SER A 58 -2.26 10.50 -8.14
CA SER A 58 -2.84 9.51 -9.06
C SER A 58 -1.97 8.27 -9.12
N VAL A 59 -2.57 7.10 -8.90
CA VAL A 59 -1.88 5.81 -8.89
C VAL A 59 -2.75 4.74 -9.54
N THR A 60 -2.13 3.63 -9.94
CA THR A 60 -2.85 2.42 -10.32
C THR A 60 -2.38 1.24 -9.49
N LEU A 61 -3.26 0.25 -9.33
CA LEU A 61 -3.01 -0.98 -8.60
C LEU A 61 -3.40 -2.19 -9.45
N GLN A 62 -2.58 -3.23 -9.38
CA GLN A 62 -2.88 -4.52 -9.97
C GLN A 62 -2.35 -5.65 -9.08
N PRO A 63 -3.10 -6.73 -8.83
CA PRO A 63 -2.61 -7.89 -8.09
C PRO A 63 -1.29 -8.44 -8.63
N CYS A 64 -0.36 -8.75 -7.74
CA CYS A 64 0.94 -9.34 -8.08
C CYS A 64 1.42 -10.29 -6.97
N ASP A 65 2.53 -10.99 -7.21
CA ASP A 65 3.25 -11.71 -6.17
C ASP A 65 4.26 -10.81 -5.42
N VAL A 66 4.94 -11.36 -4.40
CA VAL A 66 5.95 -10.64 -3.60
C VAL A 66 7.15 -10.16 -4.42
N ARG A 67 7.41 -10.77 -5.59
CA ARG A 67 8.50 -10.40 -6.51
C ARG A 67 8.04 -9.35 -7.54
N GLY A 68 6.75 -8.99 -7.55
CA GLY A 68 6.17 -8.05 -8.49
C GLY A 68 5.69 -8.66 -9.81
N LYS A 69 5.64 -9.99 -9.93
CA LYS A 69 5.03 -10.65 -11.10
C LYS A 69 3.52 -10.46 -11.03
N LEU A 70 2.96 -9.84 -12.07
CA LEU A 70 1.52 -9.58 -12.16
C LEU A 70 0.72 -10.88 -12.16
N THR A 71 -0.43 -10.88 -11.48
CA THR A 71 -1.37 -11.99 -11.53
C THR A 71 -2.08 -11.97 -12.89
N PRO A 72 -1.99 -13.04 -13.70
CA PRO A 72 -2.63 -13.09 -15.02
C PRO A 72 -4.14 -12.85 -14.94
N GLY A 73 -4.68 -12.03 -15.85
CA GLY A 73 -6.12 -11.72 -15.90
C GLY A 73 -6.63 -10.85 -14.74
N SER A 74 -5.75 -10.36 -13.86
CA SER A 74 -6.17 -9.50 -12.76
C SER A 74 -6.45 -8.06 -13.22
N PRO A 75 -7.48 -7.39 -12.65
CA PRO A 75 -7.85 -6.06 -13.08
C PRO A 75 -6.82 -5.02 -12.63
N VAL A 76 -6.75 -3.93 -13.40
CA VAL A 76 -6.03 -2.71 -13.03
C VAL A 76 -7.05 -1.70 -12.55
N VAL A 77 -6.83 -1.12 -11.37
CA VAL A 77 -7.74 -0.11 -10.81
C VAL A 77 -7.03 1.21 -10.58
N ASP A 78 -7.74 2.29 -10.84
CA ASP A 78 -7.31 3.65 -10.55
C ASP A 78 -7.57 4.01 -9.08
N GLY A 79 -6.63 4.74 -8.49
CA GLY A 79 -6.76 5.22 -7.12
C GLY A 79 -6.10 6.57 -6.87
N THR A 80 -6.43 7.14 -5.73
CA THR A 80 -5.83 8.38 -5.22
C THR A 80 -5.09 8.07 -3.93
N ALA A 81 -3.77 8.28 -3.93
CA ALA A 81 -2.90 8.02 -2.81
C ALA A 81 -2.79 9.25 -1.89
N ARG A 82 -2.91 9.03 -0.58
CA ARG A 82 -2.73 10.02 0.47
C ARG A 82 -1.73 9.51 1.50
N ILE A 83 -0.78 10.36 1.85
CA ILE A 83 0.22 10.07 2.88
C ILE A 83 -0.38 10.43 4.23
N LEU A 84 -0.29 9.50 5.17
CA LEU A 84 -0.75 9.63 6.55
C LEU A 84 0.46 9.49 7.49
N ASP A 85 0.56 10.43 8.42
CA ASP A 85 1.57 10.37 9.48
C ASP A 85 1.24 9.25 10.47
N PHE A 86 2.23 8.39 10.69
CA PHE A 86 2.07 7.20 11.51
C PHE A 86 1.98 7.54 13.00
N ALA A 87 2.67 8.59 13.44
CA ALA A 87 2.77 8.99 14.84
C ALA A 87 1.40 9.28 15.47
N ASP A 88 0.47 9.86 14.71
CA ASP A 88 -0.69 10.56 15.28
C ASP A 88 -2.06 9.91 14.97
N SER A 89 -2.11 8.78 14.24
CA SER A 89 -3.39 8.19 13.81
C SER A 89 -3.74 6.85 14.48
N PRO A 90 -4.72 6.82 15.40
CA PRO A 90 -5.26 5.57 15.97
C PRO A 90 -5.77 4.60 14.89
N LYS A 91 -6.30 5.13 13.78
CA LYS A 91 -6.76 4.34 12.64
C LYS A 91 -5.63 3.55 12.01
N VAL A 92 -4.49 4.21 11.74
CA VAL A 92 -3.31 3.58 11.14
C VAL A 92 -2.76 2.49 12.06
N ARG A 93 -2.70 2.75 13.37
CA ARG A 93 -2.30 1.75 14.38
C ARG A 93 -3.21 0.52 14.38
N LYS A 94 -4.53 0.70 14.26
CA LYS A 94 -5.50 -0.40 14.16
C LYS A 94 -5.27 -1.25 12.91
N ILE A 95 -5.04 -0.62 11.76
CA ILE A 95 -4.76 -1.30 10.49
C ILE A 95 -3.47 -2.11 10.58
N LEU A 96 -2.41 -1.53 11.14
CA LEU A 96 -1.14 -2.21 11.40
C LEU A 96 -1.37 -3.44 12.29
N ASN A 97 -2.00 -3.25 13.46
CA ASN A 97 -2.27 -4.35 14.37
C ASN A 97 -3.05 -5.47 13.70
N ARG A 98 -4.03 -5.16 12.85
CA ARG A 98 -4.77 -6.19 12.09
C ARG A 98 -3.89 -6.90 11.07
N LYS A 99 -3.08 -6.16 10.31
CA LYS A 99 -2.21 -6.70 9.25
C LYS A 99 -1.12 -7.62 9.82
N TYR A 100 -0.47 -7.20 10.91
CA TYR A 100 0.69 -7.89 11.46
C TYR A 100 0.34 -8.91 12.55
N ARG A 101 -0.88 -8.90 13.12
CA ARG A 101 -1.35 -10.00 13.98
C ARG A 101 -1.32 -11.37 13.29
N LEU A 102 -1.45 -11.39 11.96
CA LEU A 102 -1.38 -12.61 11.15
C LEU A 102 0.05 -13.17 11.02
N LEU A 103 1.08 -12.40 11.35
CA LEU A 103 2.49 -12.85 11.30
C LEU A 103 2.96 -13.53 12.60
N GLY A 104 2.15 -13.53 13.66
CA GLY A 104 2.48 -14.17 14.94
C GLY A 104 3.69 -13.55 15.66
N PRO A 105 3.97 -13.95 16.92
CA PRO A 105 5.11 -13.43 17.68
C PRO A 105 6.40 -14.15 17.25
N LEU A 106 6.89 -13.90 16.04
CA LEU A 106 8.32 -14.03 15.76
C LEU A 106 8.98 -12.77 16.32
N SER A 107 9.16 -12.75 17.64
CA SER A 107 9.47 -11.57 18.45
C SER A 107 10.62 -10.73 17.89
N GLU A 108 11.63 -11.33 17.28
CA GLU A 108 12.76 -10.58 16.72
C GLU A 108 12.48 -9.99 15.32
N PHE A 109 11.81 -10.73 14.44
CA PHE A 109 11.48 -10.26 13.08
C PHE A 109 10.34 -9.24 13.10
N GLY A 110 9.37 -9.45 13.99
CA GLY A 110 8.25 -8.53 14.22
C GLY A 110 8.71 -7.20 14.84
N VAL A 111 9.65 -7.23 15.81
CA VAL A 111 10.28 -6.03 16.40
C VAL A 111 11.19 -5.32 15.41
N TRP A 112 11.93 -6.04 14.57
CA TRP A 112 12.77 -5.46 13.51
C TRP A 112 11.93 -4.73 12.44
N ILE A 113 10.84 -5.36 11.99
CA ILE A 113 9.89 -4.75 11.05
C ILE A 113 9.19 -3.54 11.69
N THR A 114 8.71 -3.65 12.93
CA THR A 114 8.01 -2.53 13.60
C THR A 114 8.94 -1.34 13.91
N ARG A 115 10.19 -1.56 14.30
CA ARG A 115 11.18 -0.48 14.49
C ARG A 115 11.49 0.26 13.19
N ARG A 116 11.62 -0.45 12.06
CA ARG A 116 11.78 0.17 10.74
C ARG A 116 10.52 0.93 10.28
N GLN A 117 9.36 0.50 10.76
CA GLN A 117 8.05 1.11 10.48
C GLN A 117 7.76 2.37 11.32
N GLN A 118 8.40 2.57 12.48
CA GLN A 118 8.23 3.79 13.28
C GLN A 118 8.65 5.07 12.52
N ASN A 119 9.56 4.93 11.54
CA ASN A 119 9.94 5.99 10.58
C ASN A 119 9.32 5.77 9.18
N SER A 120 8.09 5.25 9.12
CA SER A 120 7.36 5.02 7.87
C SER A 120 6.06 5.83 7.83
N PHE A 121 5.68 6.28 6.64
CA PHE A 121 4.34 6.78 6.40
C PHE A 121 3.39 5.63 6.10
N ALA A 122 2.14 5.75 6.55
CA ALA A 122 1.05 4.98 5.98
C ALA A 122 0.59 5.67 4.70
N ILE A 123 0.39 4.89 3.64
CA ILE A 123 -0.18 5.36 2.38
C ILE A 123 -1.57 4.76 2.28
N GLU A 124 -2.57 5.64 2.30
CA GLU A 124 -3.97 5.33 2.02
C GLU A 124 -4.22 5.47 0.52
N ILE A 125 -4.94 4.53 -0.07
CA ILE A 125 -5.41 4.61 -1.46
C ILE A 125 -6.93 4.48 -1.45
N SER A 126 -7.58 5.50 -2.00
CA SER A 126 -9.04 5.50 -2.21
C SER A 126 -9.34 5.21 -3.69
N PRO A 127 -10.45 4.53 -4.00
CA PRO A 127 -10.87 4.34 -5.39
C PRO A 127 -11.09 5.72 -6.05
N ARG A 128 -10.69 5.85 -7.31
CA ARG A 128 -11.08 7.01 -8.12
C ARG A 128 -12.49 6.75 -8.69
N PRO A 129 -13.42 7.72 -8.59
CA PRO A 129 -14.74 7.61 -9.24
C PRO A 129 -14.61 7.58 -10.77
#